data_AF-A0A6P0U175-F1
#
_entry.id   AF-A0A6P0U175-F1
#
_cell.length_a   1.000
_cell.length_b   1.000
_cell.length_c   1.000
_cell.angle_alpha   90.00
_cell.angle_beta   90.00
_cell.angle_gamma   90.00
#
_symmetry.space_group_name_H-M   'P 1'
#
loop_
_entity.id
_entity.type
_entity.pdbx_description
1 polymer ?
#
loop_
_entity_poly.entity_id
_entity_poly.type
_entity_poly.pdbx_seq_one_letter_code
_entity_poly.pdbx_strand_id
1 'polypeptide(L)' 'MIHYSLFIIEHTALGQFLNYRLALEISHPTRILYLAIPVVAYDTFFKREFAQISLERYEIKLIIYDPIQEVIVQWIP' A
#
# COMPACT_ATOMS: atom_id res chain seq x y z
N MET A 1 10.25 -7.51 20.12
CA MET A 1 11.15 -6.65 19.32
C MET A 1 10.92 -6.89 17.82
N ILE A 2 9.68 -6.75 17.33
CA ILE A 2 9.30 -6.97 15.92
C ILE A 2 8.32 -5.89 15.40
N HIS A 3 7.74 -5.09 16.30
CA HIS A 3 6.73 -4.08 15.96
C HIS A 3 7.30 -2.78 15.37
N TYR A 4 8.53 -2.39 15.72
CA TYR A 4 9.11 -1.12 15.25
C TYR A 4 9.56 -1.15 13.79
N SER A 5 9.98 -2.32 13.28
CA SER A 5 10.50 -2.47 11.92
C SER A 5 9.42 -2.25 10.85
N LEU A 6 8.18 -2.69 11.13
CA LEU A 6 7.08 -2.64 10.18
C LEU A 6 6.47 -1.23 10.07
N PHE A 7 6.47 -0.48 11.17
CA PHE A 7 6.01 0.92 11.20
C PHE A 7 6.94 1.87 10.43
N ILE A 8 8.26 1.64 10.45
CA ILE A 8 9.22 2.42 9.66
C ILE A 8 9.05 2.16 8.16
N ILE A 9 8.80 0.90 7.79
CA ILE A 9 8.53 0.50 6.39
C ILE A 9 7.23 1.16 5.92
N GLU A 10 6.20 1.23 6.76
CA GLU A 10 4.96 1.96 6.45
C GLU A 10 5.17 3.44 6.20
N HIS A 11 5.86 4.15 7.09
CA HIS A 11 6.11 5.59 6.90
C HIS A 11 6.91 5.86 5.62
N THR A 12 7.83 4.96 5.28
CA THR A 12 8.61 5.05 4.05
C THR A 12 7.75 4.76 2.82
N ALA A 13 6.95 3.69 2.84
CA ALA A 13 6.07 3.30 1.73
C ALA A 13 4.97 4.33 1.47
N LEU A 14 4.36 4.87 2.52
CA LEU A 14 3.36 5.94 2.43
C LEU A 14 3.98 7.23 1.88
N GLY A 15 5.15 7.63 2.40
CA GLY A 15 5.87 8.80 1.89
C GLY A 15 6.25 8.67 0.42
N GLN A 16 6.73 7.49 0.00
CA GLN A 16 7.00 7.20 -1.41
C GLN A 16 5.72 7.23 -2.24
N PHE A 17 4.64 6.60 -1.79
CA PHE A 17 3.35 6.58 -2.49
C PHE A 17 2.83 8.00 -2.75
N LEU A 18 2.86 8.89 -1.75
CA LEU A 18 2.40 10.26 -1.89
C LEU A 18 3.25 11.06 -2.89
N ASN A 19 4.58 10.91 -2.84
CA ASN A 19 5.48 11.57 -3.78
C ASN A 19 5.28 11.08 -5.22
N TYR A 20 5.13 9.77 -5.43
CA TYR A 20 4.86 9.21 -6.75
C TYR A 20 3.48 9.61 -7.27
N ARG A 21 2.46 9.67 -6.40
CA ARG A 21 1.13 10.16 -6.78
C ARG A 21 1.21 11.59 -7.31
N LEU A 22 1.88 12.48 -6.59
CA LEU A 22 2.09 13.87 -7.02
C LEU A 22 2.83 13.95 -8.37
N ALA A 23 3.88 13.15 -8.55
CA ALA A 23 4.63 13.12 -9.81
C ALA A 23 3.78 12.60 -10.98
N LEU A 24 2.90 11.61 -10.74
CA LEU A 24 2.01 11.05 -11.74
C LEU A 24 0.86 12.01 -12.07
N GLU A 25 0.31 12.73 -11.11
CA GLU A 25 -0.71 13.77 -11.36
C GLU A 25 -0.20 14.83 -12.34
N ILE A 26 1.08 15.18 -12.25
CA ILE A 26 1.70 16.18 -13.14
C ILE A 26 2.07 15.59 -14.50
N SER A 27 2.67 14.39 -14.53
CA SER A 27 3.26 13.83 -15.76
C SER A 27 2.31 12.93 -16.56
N HIS A 28 1.45 12.18 -15.88
CA HIS A 28 0.58 11.15 -16.45
C HIS A 28 -0.75 11.06 -15.68
N PRO A 29 -1.61 12.10 -15.73
CA PRO A 29 -2.77 12.26 -14.85
C PRO A 29 -3.83 11.16 -14.98
N THR A 30 -3.81 10.38 -16.06
CA THR A 30 -4.73 9.25 -16.27
C THR A 30 -4.24 7.95 -15.62
N ARG A 31 -3.01 7.89 -15.10
CA ARG A 31 -2.46 6.69 -14.45
C ARG A 31 -2.95 6.60 -13.02
N ILE A 32 -3.56 5.46 -12.70
CA ILE A 32 -4.02 5.13 -11.35
C ILE A 32 -2.86 4.44 -10.61
N LEU A 33 -2.45 5.00 -9.47
CA LEU A 33 -1.39 4.43 -8.64
C LEU A 33 -2.00 3.44 -7.64
N TYR A 34 -1.44 2.23 -7.61
CA TYR A 34 -1.74 1.19 -6.64
C TYR A 34 -0.49 0.88 -5.80
N LEU A 35 -0.68 0.68 -4.50
CA LEU A 35 0.36 0.15 -3.62
C LEU A 35 0.27 -1.38 -3.61
N ALA A 36 1.33 -2.03 -4.10
CA ALA A 36 1.41 -3.49 -4.14
C ALA A 36 1.92 -4.05 -2.80
N ILE A 37 1.16 -4.94 -2.19
CA ILE A 37 1.51 -5.59 -0.92
C ILE A 37 1.30 -7.10 -0.97
N PRO A 38 2.18 -7.89 -0.33
CA PRO A 38 1.98 -9.33 -0.25
C PRO A 38 0.80 -9.66 0.68
N VAL A 39 0.09 -10.75 0.39
CA VAL A 39 -1.08 -11.21 1.17
C VAL A 39 -0.78 -11.33 2.67
N VAL A 40 0.42 -11.79 3.03
CA VAL A 40 0.86 -11.88 4.44
C VAL A 40 0.91 -10.51 5.12
N ALA A 41 1.39 -9.47 4.43
CA ALA A 41 1.41 -8.11 4.99
C ALA A 41 -0.01 -7.55 5.12
N TYR A 42 -0.88 -7.85 4.16
CA TYR A 42 -2.29 -7.45 4.24
C TYR A 42 -2.97 -8.03 5.49
N ASP A 43 -2.84 -9.33 5.69
CA ASP A 43 -3.50 -10.04 6.79
C ASP A 43 -2.95 -9.70 8.18
N THR A 44 -1.65 -9.44 8.28
CA THR A 44 -0.99 -9.23 9.58
C THR A 44 -0.93 -7.77 10.02
N PHE A 45 -0.96 -6.84 9.05
CA PHE A 45 -0.72 -5.44 9.30
C PHE A 45 -1.84 -4.54 8.75
N PHE A 46 -2.14 -4.61 7.45
CA PHE A 46 -3.07 -3.66 6.86
C PHE A 46 -4.51 -3.86 7.32
N LYS A 47 -4.89 -5.03 7.84
CA LYS A 47 -6.18 -5.24 8.53
C LYS A 47 -6.30 -4.55 9.89
N ARG A 48 -5.23 -3.97 10.44
CA ARG A 48 -5.28 -3.25 11.72
C ARG A 48 -5.97 -1.89 11.54
N GLU A 49 -6.70 -1.47 12.57
CA GLU A 49 -7.52 -0.25 12.56
C GLU A 49 -6.74 1.00 12.10
N PHE A 50 -5.53 1.23 12.64
CA PHE A 50 -4.72 2.39 12.25
C PHE A 50 -4.32 2.39 10.77
N ALA A 51 -4.00 1.21 10.23
CA ALA A 51 -3.62 1.06 8.83
C ALA A 51 -4.83 1.29 7.92
N GLN A 52 -5.99 0.71 8.26
CA GLN A 52 -7.25 0.93 7.54
C GLN A 52 -7.63 2.41 7.52
N ILE A 53 -7.58 3.10 8.67
CA ILE A 53 -7.85 4.55 8.76
C ILE A 53 -6.90 5.34 7.84
N SER A 54 -5.63 4.95 7.77
CA SER A 54 -4.66 5.62 6.90
C SER A 54 -4.94 5.35 5.42
N LEU A 55 -5.25 4.12 5.05
CA LEU A 55 -5.62 3.74 3.68
C LEU A 55 -6.85 4.51 3.20
N GLU A 56 -7.90 4.56 4.03
CA GLU A 56 -9.13 5.30 3.73
C GLU A 56 -8.88 6.81 3.62
N ARG A 57 -8.19 7.40 4.60
CA ARG A 57 -7.92 8.84 4.63
C ARG A 57 -7.13 9.33 3.41
N TYR A 58 -6.19 8.53 2.94
CA TYR A 58 -5.33 8.88 1.80
C TYR A 58 -5.80 8.27 0.48
N GLU A 59 -6.96 7.61 0.45
CA GLU A 59 -7.54 6.95 -0.73
C GLU A 59 -6.52 6.05 -1.45
N ILE A 60 -5.80 5.24 -0.66
CA ILE A 60 -4.74 4.38 -1.16
C ILE A 60 -5.36 3.11 -1.74
N LYS A 61 -5.23 2.97 -3.05
CA LYS A 61 -5.63 1.76 -3.75
C LYS A 61 -4.60 0.67 -3.54
N LEU A 62 -5.03 -0.54 -3.24
CA LEU A 62 -4.15 -1.68 -2.98
C LEU A 62 -4.26 -2.73 -4.07
N ILE A 63 -3.13 -3.34 -4.38
CA ILE A 63 -3.08 -4.61 -5.08
C ILE A 63 -2.40 -5.64 -4.17
N ILE A 64 -3.13 -6.69 -3.85
CA ILE A 64 -2.68 -7.77 -2.99
C ILE A 64 -2.20 -8.91 -3.88
N TYR A 65 -0.98 -9.38 -3.67
CA TYR A 65 -0.39 -10.47 -4.43
C TYR A 65 0.13 -11.59 -3.52
N ASP A 66 0.18 -12.80 -4.04
CA ASP A 66 0.85 -13.93 -3.40
C ASP A 66 2.28 -14.03 -3.96
N PRO A 67 3.33 -13.82 -3.15
CA PRO A 67 4.71 -13.87 -3.62
C PRO A 67 5.20 -15.29 -3.95
N ILE A 68 4.54 -16.34 -3.46
CA ILE A 68 4.92 -17.73 -3.70
C ILE A 68 4.29 -18.22 -5.00
N GLN A 69 3.02 -17.91 -5.21
CA GLN A 69 2.29 -18.30 -6.43
C GLN A 69 2.49 -17.32 -7.59
N GLU A 70 3.07 -16.14 -7.33
CA GLU A 70 3.25 -15.06 -8.30
C GLU A 70 1.94 -14.59 -8.96
N VAL A 71 0.84 -14.62 -8.20
CA VAL A 71 -0.49 -14.21 -8.67
C VAL A 71 -1.02 -13.00 -7.93
N ILE A 72 -1.83 -12.20 -8.63
CA ILE A 72 -2.63 -11.15 -8.00
C ILE A 72 -3.83 -11.83 -7.33
N VAL A 73 -3.97 -11.62 -6.03
CA VAL A 73 -5.05 -12.18 -5.21
C VAL A 73 -6.27 -11.25 -5.24
N GLN A 74 -6.05 -9.95 -5.09
CA GLN A 74 -7.15 -8.99 -4.97
C GLN A 74 -6.74 -7.57 -5.35
N TRP A 75 -7.70 -6.81 -5.89
CA TRP A 75 -7.62 -5.37 -6.05
C TRP A 75 -8.58 -4.69 -5.06
N ILE A 76 -8.11 -3.70 -4.32
CA ILE A 76 -8.93 -2.87 -3.45
C ILE A 76 -8.87 -1.44 -4.00
N PRO A 77 -9.98 -0.93 -4.57
CA PRO A 77 -10.03 0.39 -5.18
C PRO A 77 -10.09 1.52 -4.17
#